data_AF-A0A1G9BPD4-F1
#
_entry.id   AF-A0A1G9BPD4-F1
#
_cell.length_a   1.000
_cell.length_b   1.000
_cell.length_c   1.000
_cell.angle_alpha   90.00
_cell.angle_beta   90.00
_cell.angle_gamma   90.00
#
_symmetry.space_group_name_H-M   'P 1'
#
loop_
_entity.id
_entity.type
_entity.pdbx_description
1 polymer ?
#
loop_
_entity_poly.entity_id
_entity_poly.type
_entity_poly.pdbx_seq_one_letter_code
_entity_poly.pdbx_strand_id
1 'polypeptide(L)'
;MSDHHIADSLTPQQDRAAGAVMGSIIGDALGVGPHWYYDLDELRAAYPTPICGYVPVLPGRYHDGVELGDVSQTGQFQQLLLESLVAKGAYQEEDYLRRLEPLLDTLDGEPESGRFTEQPVRDIWYALKVEGKHWHDDNFASLADTSEAAQRAALIGSRYHSSLMQAGLHSAACARLTHRDPAIVTASTAFGIVIGALVAGMPLDGNLGQTMRQMIQRGELPFTHAVLAEEQHLGLTPPRPSRELPFPDVLLGMGWWIQAAQSPHIQVQPPEAIAQVYGMACSLTMLMPAAFFLAARYPDSFETPVMVAINSGGNNMARAALTGALCGAHLGLSAIPKRLITGLKDHQRWLNDAIQLAKDAAPSSCNAEPD
;
A
#
# COMPACT_ATOMS: atom_id res chain seq x y z
N MET A 1 12.12 8.82 -21.03
CA MET A 1 11.69 7.65 -21.81
C MET A 1 12.62 6.51 -21.43
N SER A 2 12.11 5.54 -20.70
CA SER A 2 12.83 4.36 -20.24
C SER A 2 12.88 3.34 -21.38
N ASP A 3 14.08 3.09 -21.93
CA ASP A 3 14.31 2.05 -22.95
C ASP A 3 14.26 0.67 -22.28
N HIS A 4 13.05 0.22 -21.93
CA HIS A 4 12.82 -1.07 -21.32
C HIS A 4 11.81 -1.91 -22.10
N HIS A 5 12.35 -2.82 -22.91
CA HIS A 5 11.58 -3.90 -23.55
C HIS A 5 10.93 -4.90 -22.58
N ILE A 6 11.00 -4.65 -21.27
CA ILE A 6 10.45 -5.51 -20.21
C ILE A 6 8.91 -5.47 -20.23
N ALA A 7 8.33 -4.30 -20.55
CA ALA A 7 6.90 -4.09 -20.60
C ALA A 7 6.27 -4.34 -21.98
N ASP A 8 7.07 -4.50 -23.04
CA ASP A 8 6.58 -4.60 -24.43
C ASP A 8 5.63 -5.77 -24.68
N SER A 9 5.67 -6.80 -23.82
CA SER A 9 4.80 -7.97 -23.89
C SER A 9 3.56 -7.90 -22.99
N LEU A 10 3.39 -6.82 -22.22
CA LEU A 10 2.30 -6.63 -21.26
C LEU A 10 1.16 -5.82 -21.88
N THR A 11 -0.08 -6.19 -21.56
CA THR A 11 -1.22 -5.29 -21.80
C THR A 11 -1.12 -4.05 -20.91
N PRO A 12 -1.82 -2.93 -21.22
CA PRO A 12 -1.80 -1.75 -20.36
C PRO A 12 -2.18 -2.04 -18.90
N GLN A 13 -3.15 -2.92 -18.66
CA GLN A 13 -3.52 -3.32 -17.29
C GLN A 13 -2.44 -4.16 -16.63
N GLN A 14 -1.79 -5.08 -17.36
CA GLN A 14 -0.69 -5.87 -16.83
C GLN A 14 0.53 -5.01 -16.48
N ASP A 15 0.84 -4.01 -17.32
CA ASP A 15 1.90 -3.03 -17.07
C ASP A 15 1.61 -2.24 -15.78
N ARG A 16 0.37 -1.78 -15.60
CA ARG A 16 -0.10 -1.10 -14.38
C ARG A 16 -0.08 -1.97 -13.14
N ALA A 17 -0.55 -3.22 -13.23
CA ALA A 17 -0.54 -4.16 -12.11
C ALA A 17 0.89 -4.46 -11.65
N ALA A 18 1.80 -4.76 -12.58
CA ALA A 18 3.20 -4.99 -12.27
C ALA A 18 3.86 -3.72 -11.73
N GLY A 19 3.52 -2.56 -12.29
CA GLY A 19 3.99 -1.25 -11.85
C GLY A 19 3.59 -0.93 -10.41
N ALA A 20 2.34 -1.20 -10.03
CA ALA A 20 1.84 -0.98 -8.67
C ALA A 20 2.59 -1.83 -7.63
N VAL A 21 2.79 -3.11 -7.92
CA VAL A 21 3.55 -4.03 -7.07
C VAL A 21 5.00 -3.59 -6.94
N MET A 22 5.70 -3.39 -8.07
CA MET A 22 7.10 -2.96 -8.08
C MET A 22 7.27 -1.59 -7.43
N GLY A 23 6.33 -0.67 -7.65
CA GLY A 23 6.35 0.67 -7.06
C GLY A 23 6.28 0.65 -5.54
N SER A 24 5.42 -0.21 -4.97
CA SER A 24 5.34 -0.40 -3.51
C SER A 24 6.66 -0.91 -2.93
N ILE A 25 7.24 -1.94 -3.55
CA ILE A 25 8.48 -2.60 -3.10
C ILE A 25 9.69 -1.66 -3.26
N ILE A 26 9.78 -0.95 -4.38
CA ILE A 26 10.85 0.03 -4.63
C ILE A 26 10.76 1.18 -3.63
N GLY A 27 9.56 1.69 -3.35
CA GLY A 27 9.36 2.75 -2.36
C GLY A 27 9.80 2.34 -0.95
N ASP A 28 9.49 1.10 -0.55
CA ASP A 28 9.97 0.52 0.71
C ASP A 28 11.50 0.44 0.75
N ALA A 29 12.13 -0.21 -0.22
CA ALA A 29 13.59 -0.39 -0.24
C ALA A 29 14.37 0.94 -0.36
N LEU A 30 13.82 1.95 -1.05
CA LEU A 30 14.42 3.29 -1.12
C LEU A 30 14.43 3.99 0.24
N GLY A 31 13.42 3.72 1.07
CA GLY A 31 13.23 4.35 2.36
C GLY A 31 14.06 3.76 3.49
N VAL A 32 14.59 2.53 3.35
CA VAL A 32 15.33 1.82 4.40
C VAL A 32 16.51 2.64 4.94
N GLY A 33 17.38 3.15 4.06
CA GLY A 33 18.54 3.96 4.47
C GLY A 33 18.17 5.25 5.21
N PRO A 34 17.33 6.12 4.62
CA PRO A 34 16.97 7.41 5.21
C PRO A 34 15.75 7.33 6.15
N HIS A 35 15.41 6.17 6.70
CA HIS A 35 14.18 6.03 7.47
C HIS A 35 14.20 6.86 8.78
N TRP A 36 13.04 7.45 9.12
CA TRP A 36 12.75 8.11 10.40
C TRP A 36 13.71 9.22 10.83
N TYR A 37 14.03 10.11 9.90
CA TYR A 37 14.54 11.44 10.26
C TYR A 37 13.36 12.40 10.43
N TYR A 38 13.01 12.73 11.67
CA TYR A 38 11.96 13.73 11.96
C TYR A 38 12.48 15.16 11.86
N ASP A 39 13.80 15.35 11.99
CA ASP A 39 14.48 16.60 11.67
C ASP A 39 15.08 16.50 10.25
N LEU A 40 14.63 17.39 9.36
CA LEU A 40 15.09 17.41 7.97
C LEU A 40 16.51 17.97 7.82
N ASP A 41 16.98 18.77 8.76
CA ASP A 41 18.36 19.23 8.76
C ASP A 41 19.29 18.10 9.20
N GLU A 42 18.86 17.24 10.12
CA GLU A 42 19.57 15.97 10.42
C GLU A 42 19.59 15.04 9.20
N LEU A 43 18.47 14.89 8.49
CA LEU A 43 18.41 14.10 7.26
C LEU A 43 19.40 14.61 6.21
N ARG A 44 19.45 15.93 5.99
CA ARG A 44 20.35 16.57 5.03
C ARG A 44 21.81 16.52 5.49
N ALA A 45 22.07 16.58 6.79
CA ALA A 45 23.43 16.41 7.32
C ALA A 45 23.92 14.96 7.13
N ALA A 46 23.04 13.98 7.35
CA ALA A 46 23.32 12.56 7.12
C ALA A 46 23.49 12.22 5.63
N TYR A 47 22.68 12.82 4.77
CA TYR A 47 22.70 12.66 3.31
C TYR A 47 22.79 14.04 2.63
N PRO A 48 24.01 14.59 2.43
CA PRO A 48 24.23 15.96 1.95
C PRO A 48 23.71 16.28 0.53
N THR A 49 23.45 15.25 -0.26
CA THR A 49 22.84 15.37 -1.58
C THR A 49 21.42 14.84 -1.54
N PRO A 50 20.45 15.48 -2.25
CA PRO A 50 19.10 14.94 -2.37
C PRO A 50 19.12 13.47 -2.78
N ILE A 51 18.37 12.65 -2.05
CA ILE A 51 18.34 11.20 -2.25
C ILE A 51 17.62 10.94 -3.57
N CYS A 52 18.34 10.35 -4.53
CA CYS A 52 17.86 10.05 -5.87
C CYS A 52 17.90 8.55 -6.21
N GLY A 53 18.08 7.69 -5.21
CA GLY A 53 18.20 6.25 -5.35
C GLY A 53 18.45 5.58 -4.00
N TYR A 54 18.85 4.32 -4.02
CA TYR A 54 19.19 3.58 -2.82
C TYR A 54 20.42 4.18 -2.15
N VAL A 55 20.34 4.41 -0.84
CA VAL A 55 21.46 4.87 0.00
C VAL A 55 21.66 3.90 1.15
N PRO A 56 22.91 3.69 1.61
CA PRO A 56 23.18 2.74 2.69
C PRO A 56 22.59 3.23 4.01
N VAL A 57 22.18 2.29 4.86
CA VAL A 57 21.85 2.58 6.26
C VAL A 57 23.12 3.05 6.98
N LEU A 58 23.04 4.17 7.70
CA LEU A 58 24.16 4.65 8.50
C LEU A 58 24.24 3.88 9.83
N PRO A 59 25.46 3.63 10.37
CA PRO A 59 25.63 2.87 11.61
C PRO A 59 24.80 3.42 12.78
N GLY A 60 24.16 2.53 13.54
CA GLY A 60 23.34 2.90 14.70
C GLY A 60 22.02 3.59 14.36
N ARG A 61 21.60 3.58 13.08
CA ARG A 61 20.26 4.00 12.66
C ARG A 61 19.29 2.82 12.64
N TYR A 62 18.02 3.14 12.44
CA TYR A 62 16.99 2.16 12.13
C TYR A 62 17.41 1.30 10.93
N HIS A 63 17.06 0.01 10.96
CA HIS A 63 17.44 -0.98 9.94
C HIS A 63 18.96 -1.25 9.81
N ASP A 64 19.75 -1.01 10.86
CA ASP A 64 21.18 -1.34 10.84
C ASP A 64 21.41 -2.80 10.42
N GLY A 65 22.39 -3.02 9.55
CA GLY A 65 22.66 -4.32 8.93
C GLY A 65 21.80 -4.70 7.72
N VAL A 66 20.77 -3.93 7.36
CA VAL A 66 20.04 -4.15 6.10
C VAL A 66 20.91 -3.66 4.92
N GLU A 67 21.11 -4.55 3.95
CA GLU A 67 21.96 -4.29 2.79
C GLU A 67 21.36 -3.25 1.83
N LEU A 68 22.23 -2.56 1.09
CA LEU A 68 21.84 -1.56 0.11
C LEU A 68 20.86 -2.14 -0.92
N GLY A 69 19.69 -1.50 -1.06
CA GLY A 69 18.65 -1.92 -2.00
C GLY A 69 17.82 -3.12 -1.54
N ASP A 70 18.05 -3.64 -0.33
CA ASP A 70 17.18 -4.65 0.28
C ASP A 70 15.94 -4.00 0.92
N VAL A 71 14.91 -4.79 1.16
CA VAL A 71 13.62 -4.34 1.70
C VAL A 71 13.60 -4.30 3.23
N SER A 72 12.68 -3.53 3.80
CA SER A 72 12.43 -3.49 5.24
C SER A 72 11.75 -4.78 5.75
N GLN A 73 11.51 -4.88 7.06
CA GLN A 73 10.66 -5.95 7.63
C GLN A 73 9.25 -5.95 7.01
N THR A 74 8.69 -4.76 6.75
CA THR A 74 7.40 -4.59 6.07
C THR A 74 7.47 -5.05 4.61
N GLY A 75 8.58 -4.80 3.93
CA GLY A 75 8.81 -5.33 2.59
C GLY A 75 8.97 -6.85 2.55
N GLN A 76 9.49 -7.50 3.60
CA GLN A 76 9.48 -8.97 3.72
C GLN A 76 8.06 -9.53 3.84
N PHE A 77 7.15 -8.84 4.55
CA PHE A 77 5.73 -9.22 4.58
C PHE A 77 5.09 -9.09 3.20
N GLN A 78 5.40 -8.02 2.46
CA GLN A 78 4.95 -7.87 1.07
C GLN A 78 5.51 -8.98 0.17
N GLN A 79 6.77 -9.36 0.35
CA GLN A 79 7.41 -10.46 -0.38
C GLN A 79 6.63 -11.77 -0.22
N LEU A 80 6.38 -12.17 1.02
CA LEU A 80 5.72 -13.44 1.34
C LEU A 80 4.27 -13.47 0.83
N LEU A 81 3.60 -12.31 0.83
CA LEU A 81 2.28 -12.16 0.22
C LEU A 81 2.34 -12.31 -1.30
N LEU A 82 3.28 -11.62 -1.96
CA LEU A 82 3.47 -11.71 -3.41
C LEU A 82 3.75 -13.16 -3.84
N GLU A 83 4.67 -13.83 -3.15
CA GLU A 83 4.99 -15.24 -3.40
C GLU A 83 3.78 -16.16 -3.22
N SER A 84 2.94 -15.90 -2.21
CA SER A 84 1.70 -16.65 -2.00
C SER A 84 0.70 -16.43 -3.13
N LEU A 85 0.47 -15.17 -3.52
CA LEU A 85 -0.45 -14.79 -4.60
C LEU A 85 -0.04 -15.41 -5.93
N VAL A 86 1.25 -15.41 -6.24
CA VAL A 86 1.80 -16.05 -7.46
C VAL A 86 1.69 -17.56 -7.39
N ALA A 87 2.13 -18.18 -6.29
CA ALA A 87 2.13 -19.64 -6.17
C ALA A 87 0.73 -20.26 -6.14
N LYS A 88 -0.26 -19.54 -5.59
CA LYS A 88 -1.65 -20.01 -5.46
C LYS A 88 -2.57 -19.50 -6.56
N GLY A 89 -2.14 -18.49 -7.31
CA GLY A 89 -3.00 -17.81 -8.28
C GLY A 89 -4.21 -17.15 -7.63
N ALA A 90 -4.23 -16.94 -6.30
CA ALA A 90 -5.30 -16.28 -5.56
C ALA A 90 -4.81 -15.94 -4.15
N TYR A 91 -5.50 -15.04 -3.45
CA TYR A 91 -5.29 -14.84 -2.02
C TYR A 91 -5.78 -16.08 -1.26
N GLN A 92 -4.85 -16.81 -0.66
CA GLN A 92 -5.12 -17.89 0.26
C GLN A 92 -4.47 -17.55 1.60
N GLU A 93 -5.30 -17.17 2.56
CA GLU A 93 -4.87 -16.74 3.88
C GLU A 93 -3.96 -17.77 4.57
N GLU A 94 -4.36 -19.05 4.54
CA GLU A 94 -3.59 -20.15 5.13
C GLU A 94 -2.18 -20.27 4.53
N ASP A 95 -2.03 -20.11 3.21
CA ASP A 95 -0.71 -20.18 2.58
C ASP A 95 0.15 -18.97 2.93
N TYR A 96 -0.46 -17.79 3.03
CA TYR A 96 0.24 -16.58 3.45
C TYR A 96 0.70 -16.67 4.91
N LEU A 97 -0.16 -17.12 5.83
CA LEU A 97 0.19 -17.33 7.24
C LEU A 97 1.32 -18.37 7.40
N ARG A 98 1.23 -19.50 6.68
CA ARG A 98 2.27 -20.54 6.66
C ARG A 98 3.63 -20.00 6.20
N ARG A 99 3.64 -18.97 5.33
CA ARG A 99 4.88 -18.30 4.88
C ARG A 99 5.39 -17.27 5.88
N LEU A 100 4.50 -16.61 6.62
CA LEU A 100 4.84 -15.65 7.67
C LEU A 100 5.42 -16.32 8.92
N GLU A 101 4.94 -17.50 9.29
CA GLU A 101 5.36 -18.19 10.53
C GLU A 101 6.89 -18.35 10.65
N PRO A 102 7.62 -18.86 9.61
CA PRO A 102 9.08 -18.92 9.69
C PRO A 102 9.76 -17.57 9.85
N LEU A 103 9.19 -16.49 9.30
CA LEU A 103 9.72 -15.14 9.51
C LEU A 103 9.52 -14.69 10.96
N LEU A 104 8.33 -14.91 11.52
CA LEU A 104 8.03 -14.60 12.92
C LEU A 104 8.90 -15.40 13.90
N ASP A 105 9.28 -16.63 13.55
CA ASP A 105 10.21 -17.46 14.35
C ASP A 105 11.63 -16.87 14.44
N THR A 106 12.01 -15.98 13.52
CA THR A 106 13.31 -15.30 13.56
C THR A 106 13.32 -14.03 14.44
N LEU A 107 12.15 -13.61 14.92
CA LEU A 107 11.99 -12.40 15.73
C LEU A 107 11.95 -12.75 17.24
N ASP A 108 12.19 -11.76 18.08
CA ASP A 108 12.23 -11.91 19.55
C ASP A 108 11.23 -10.99 20.30
N GLY A 109 10.41 -10.23 19.56
CA GLY A 109 9.42 -9.31 20.10
C GLY A 109 9.93 -7.89 20.32
N GLU A 110 11.24 -7.63 20.19
CA GLU A 110 11.83 -6.30 20.34
C GLU A 110 11.83 -5.50 19.01
N PRO A 111 11.83 -4.15 19.05
CA PRO A 111 11.88 -3.33 17.85
C PRO A 111 13.09 -3.61 16.96
N GLU A 112 14.26 -3.88 17.54
CA GLU A 112 15.50 -4.14 16.81
C GLU A 112 15.56 -5.54 16.19
N SER A 113 14.58 -6.41 16.46
CA SER A 113 14.53 -7.74 15.87
C SER A 113 14.33 -7.71 14.36
N GLY A 114 14.93 -8.68 13.67
CA GLY A 114 14.84 -8.80 12.22
C GLY A 114 15.43 -7.57 11.51
N ARG A 115 14.60 -6.88 10.73
CA ARG A 115 14.97 -5.67 9.97
C ARG A 115 14.30 -4.42 10.51
N PHE A 116 14.27 -4.27 11.83
CA PHE A 116 13.46 -3.31 12.57
C PHE A 116 11.95 -3.61 12.46
N THR A 117 11.41 -4.19 13.53
CA THR A 117 10.06 -4.78 13.57
C THR A 117 9.00 -3.81 14.11
N GLU A 118 8.03 -3.50 13.24
CA GLU A 118 6.94 -2.58 13.52
C GLU A 118 5.98 -3.08 14.62
N GLN A 119 5.29 -2.15 15.29
CA GLN A 119 4.37 -2.46 16.40
C GLN A 119 3.34 -3.55 16.07
N PRO A 120 2.66 -3.56 14.90
CA PRO A 120 1.68 -4.61 14.60
C PRO A 120 2.30 -6.01 14.57
N VAL A 121 3.54 -6.13 14.10
CA VAL A 121 4.25 -7.42 14.03
C VAL A 121 4.68 -7.86 15.42
N ARG A 122 5.14 -6.93 16.26
CA ARG A 122 5.47 -7.21 17.67
C ARG A 122 4.25 -7.68 18.45
N ASP A 123 3.09 -7.03 18.29
CA ASP A 123 1.85 -7.43 18.95
C ASP A 123 1.43 -8.86 18.56
N ILE A 124 1.50 -9.19 17.27
CA ILE A 124 1.23 -10.55 16.77
C ILE A 124 2.24 -11.55 17.35
N TRP A 125 3.52 -11.18 17.40
CA TRP A 125 4.56 -12.02 17.96
C TRP A 125 4.29 -12.31 19.44
N TYR A 126 3.96 -11.30 20.25
CA TYR A 126 3.60 -11.50 21.67
C TYR A 126 2.35 -12.39 21.82
N ALA A 127 1.31 -12.16 21.00
CA ALA A 127 0.11 -13.00 21.01
C ALA A 127 0.46 -14.47 20.74
N LEU A 128 1.26 -14.76 19.71
CA LEU A 128 1.64 -16.13 19.33
C LEU A 128 2.64 -16.77 20.30
N LYS A 129 3.70 -16.06 20.68
CA LYS A 129 4.88 -16.63 21.34
C LYS A 129 4.86 -16.52 22.86
N VAL A 130 4.12 -15.55 23.41
CA VAL A 130 4.06 -15.29 24.85
C VAL A 130 2.69 -15.62 25.42
N GLU A 131 1.61 -15.20 24.75
CA GLU A 131 0.25 -15.43 25.23
C GLU A 131 -0.31 -16.80 24.84
N GLY A 132 0.32 -17.50 23.88
CA GLY A 132 -0.14 -18.79 23.38
C GLY A 132 -1.45 -18.72 22.60
N LYS A 133 -1.79 -17.55 22.05
CA LYS A 133 -2.94 -17.38 21.16
C LYS A 133 -2.67 -17.97 19.79
N HIS A 134 -3.74 -18.22 19.05
CA HIS A 134 -3.72 -18.62 17.66
C HIS A 134 -4.23 -17.49 16.76
N TRP A 135 -3.88 -17.56 15.47
CA TRP A 135 -4.47 -16.68 14.46
C TRP A 135 -6.00 -16.70 14.58
N HIS A 136 -6.61 -15.52 14.46
CA HIS A 136 -8.07 -15.29 14.59
C HIS A 136 -8.66 -15.35 16.00
N ASP A 137 -7.85 -15.56 17.04
CA ASP A 137 -8.34 -15.40 18.41
C ASP A 137 -8.81 -13.96 18.68
N ASP A 138 -9.71 -13.82 19.66
CA ASP A 138 -10.19 -12.51 20.09
C ASP A 138 -9.02 -11.63 20.58
N ASN A 139 -9.01 -10.37 20.14
CA ASN A 139 -7.96 -9.41 20.45
C ASN A 139 -6.55 -9.88 20.04
N PHE A 140 -6.43 -10.68 18.96
CA PHE A 140 -5.15 -11.14 18.42
C PHE A 140 -4.39 -10.03 17.66
N ALA A 141 -5.03 -9.39 16.69
CA ALA A 141 -4.38 -8.37 15.86
C ALA A 141 -4.16 -7.03 16.60
N SER A 142 -3.27 -6.19 16.07
CA SER A 142 -2.85 -4.94 16.70
C SER A 142 -3.87 -3.81 16.57
N LEU A 143 -3.91 -2.92 17.57
CA LEU A 143 -4.61 -1.62 17.48
C LEU A 143 -3.70 -0.50 16.95
N ALA A 144 -2.46 -0.80 16.59
CA ALA A 144 -1.57 0.15 15.95
C ALA A 144 -2.21 0.70 14.68
N ASP A 145 -1.98 1.98 14.43
CA ASP A 145 -2.63 2.72 13.35
C ASP A 145 -1.74 2.90 12.12
N THR A 146 -0.76 2.00 11.95
CA THR A 146 0.30 2.07 10.94
C THR A 146 -0.14 1.57 9.56
N SER A 147 0.72 1.74 8.54
CA SER A 147 0.33 1.61 7.12
C SER A 147 0.58 0.25 6.47
N GLU A 148 1.15 -0.72 7.18
CA GLU A 148 1.66 -1.97 6.58
C GLU A 148 0.54 -2.79 5.92
N ALA A 149 -0.68 -2.72 6.47
CA ALA A 149 -1.86 -3.33 5.87
C ALA A 149 -2.22 -2.73 4.51
N ALA A 150 -2.09 -1.40 4.33
CA ALA A 150 -2.35 -0.73 3.06
C ALA A 150 -1.28 -1.05 2.01
N GLN A 151 -0.01 -1.18 2.41
CA GLN A 151 1.07 -1.61 1.52
C GLN A 151 0.81 -3.03 0.96
N ARG A 152 0.35 -3.96 1.81
CA ARG A 152 -0.10 -5.29 1.35
C ARG A 152 -1.36 -5.24 0.49
N ALA A 153 -2.31 -4.35 0.81
CA ALA A 153 -3.51 -4.16 0.02
C ALA A 153 -3.22 -3.69 -1.41
N ALA A 154 -2.09 -3.01 -1.68
CA ALA A 154 -1.68 -2.66 -3.03
C ALA A 154 -1.45 -3.90 -3.92
N LEU A 155 -0.82 -4.95 -3.38
CA LEU A 155 -0.57 -6.20 -4.11
C LEU A 155 -1.87 -6.93 -4.40
N ILE A 156 -2.78 -6.98 -3.42
CA ILE A 156 -4.11 -7.59 -3.56
C ILE A 156 -4.95 -6.81 -4.58
N GLY A 157 -4.98 -5.48 -4.49
CA GLY A 157 -5.66 -4.61 -5.45
C GLY A 157 -5.18 -4.83 -6.87
N SER A 158 -3.85 -4.97 -7.04
CA SER A 158 -3.23 -5.27 -8.33
C SER A 158 -3.64 -6.64 -8.87
N ARG A 159 -3.73 -7.66 -8.01
CA ARG A 159 -4.15 -9.03 -8.38
C ARG A 159 -5.62 -9.10 -8.84
N TYR A 160 -6.48 -8.35 -8.16
CA TYR A 160 -7.94 -8.42 -8.29
C TYR A 160 -8.53 -7.18 -9.00
N HIS A 161 -7.74 -6.48 -9.82
CA HIS A 161 -8.16 -5.26 -10.51
C HIS A 161 -9.40 -5.45 -11.42
N SER A 162 -9.68 -6.68 -11.86
CA SER A 162 -10.85 -7.06 -12.65
C SER A 162 -12.14 -7.20 -11.84
N SER A 163 -12.06 -7.21 -10.50
CA SER A 163 -13.20 -7.29 -9.58
C SER A 163 -12.90 -6.49 -8.31
N LEU A 164 -13.31 -5.23 -8.27
CA LEU A 164 -13.05 -4.34 -7.13
C LEU A 164 -13.74 -4.81 -5.84
N MET A 165 -14.83 -5.56 -5.95
CA MET A 165 -15.45 -6.28 -4.83
C MET A 165 -14.45 -7.24 -4.18
N GLN A 166 -13.82 -8.12 -4.98
CA GLN A 166 -12.83 -9.08 -4.49
C GLN A 166 -11.54 -8.39 -4.03
N ALA A 167 -11.10 -7.33 -4.73
CA ALA A 167 -9.98 -6.51 -4.28
C ALA A 167 -10.20 -5.98 -2.86
N GLY A 168 -11.40 -5.46 -2.57
CA GLY A 168 -11.75 -4.97 -1.25
C GLY A 168 -11.88 -6.09 -0.21
N LEU A 169 -12.61 -7.16 -0.49
CA LEU A 169 -12.83 -8.27 0.46
C LEU A 169 -11.50 -8.92 0.88
N HIS A 170 -10.62 -9.22 -0.07
CA HIS A 170 -9.32 -9.81 0.22
C HIS A 170 -8.37 -8.82 0.90
N SER A 171 -8.42 -7.52 0.55
CA SER A 171 -7.63 -6.49 1.24
C SER A 171 -8.06 -6.36 2.70
N ALA A 172 -9.36 -6.41 2.98
CA ALA A 172 -9.89 -6.37 4.34
C ALA A 172 -9.49 -7.61 5.15
N ALA A 173 -9.57 -8.80 4.55
CA ALA A 173 -9.14 -10.05 5.18
C ALA A 173 -7.65 -10.00 5.54
N CYS A 174 -6.78 -9.64 4.58
CA CYS A 174 -5.34 -9.54 4.80
C CYS A 174 -4.98 -8.46 5.84
N ALA A 175 -5.68 -7.32 5.84
CA ALA A 175 -5.47 -6.28 6.85
C ALA A 175 -5.75 -6.81 8.27
N ARG A 176 -6.86 -7.53 8.46
CA ARG A 176 -7.31 -8.06 9.76
C ARG A 176 -6.36 -9.07 10.40
N LEU A 177 -5.48 -9.70 9.63
CA LEU A 177 -4.44 -10.55 10.18
C LEU A 177 -3.50 -9.79 11.12
N THR A 178 -3.32 -8.49 10.88
CA THR A 178 -2.30 -7.67 11.57
C THR A 178 -2.87 -6.47 12.29
N HIS A 179 -3.98 -5.90 11.80
CA HIS A 179 -4.61 -4.70 12.32
C HIS A 179 -6.08 -4.98 12.63
N ARG A 180 -6.56 -4.59 13.82
CA ARG A 180 -7.97 -4.64 14.20
C ARG A 180 -8.60 -3.28 14.44
N ASP A 181 -7.83 -2.20 14.33
CA ASP A 181 -8.42 -0.86 14.30
C ASP A 181 -9.35 -0.73 13.08
N PRO A 182 -10.66 -0.46 13.27
CA PRO A 182 -11.60 -0.40 12.17
C PRO A 182 -11.22 0.64 11.11
N ALA A 183 -10.76 1.84 11.50
CA ALA A 183 -10.42 2.90 10.57
C ALA A 183 -9.26 2.49 9.66
N ILE A 184 -8.29 1.75 10.20
CA ILE A 184 -7.10 1.30 9.47
C ILE A 184 -7.40 0.15 8.53
N VAL A 185 -8.23 -0.81 8.98
CA VAL A 185 -8.75 -1.86 8.10
C VAL A 185 -9.57 -1.24 6.96
N THR A 186 -10.39 -0.21 7.24
CA THR A 186 -11.16 0.53 6.22
C THR A 186 -10.26 1.19 5.20
N ALA A 187 -9.30 1.98 5.68
CA ALA A 187 -8.42 2.77 4.83
C ALA A 187 -7.56 1.84 3.96
N SER A 188 -7.04 0.76 4.52
CA SER A 188 -6.29 -0.26 3.78
C SER A 188 -7.14 -0.96 2.73
N THR A 189 -8.39 -1.28 3.05
CA THR A 189 -9.36 -1.86 2.11
C THR A 189 -9.66 -0.90 0.95
N ALA A 190 -9.95 0.36 1.26
CA ALA A 190 -10.19 1.41 0.28
C ALA A 190 -8.96 1.63 -0.61
N PHE A 191 -7.75 1.60 -0.03
CA PHE A 191 -6.51 1.75 -0.78
C PHE A 191 -6.32 0.61 -1.79
N GLY A 192 -6.54 -0.66 -1.39
CA GLY A 192 -6.51 -1.80 -2.30
C GLY A 192 -7.54 -1.69 -3.44
N ILE A 193 -8.76 -1.23 -3.14
CA ILE A 193 -9.79 -0.95 -4.16
C ILE A 193 -9.33 0.12 -5.15
N VAL A 194 -8.76 1.23 -4.66
CA VAL A 194 -8.27 2.30 -5.53
C VAL A 194 -7.12 1.82 -6.40
N ILE A 195 -6.15 1.07 -5.86
CA ILE A 195 -5.09 0.47 -6.66
C ILE A 195 -5.68 -0.40 -7.78
N GLY A 196 -6.63 -1.28 -7.45
CA GLY A 196 -7.32 -2.10 -8.46
C GLY A 196 -8.03 -1.25 -9.53
N ALA A 197 -8.69 -0.16 -9.13
CA ALA A 197 -9.39 0.72 -10.05
C ALA A 197 -8.45 1.44 -11.03
N LEU A 198 -7.31 1.94 -10.53
CA LEU A 198 -6.28 2.59 -11.34
C LEU A 198 -5.68 1.61 -12.36
N VAL A 199 -5.35 0.40 -11.91
CA VAL A 199 -4.89 -0.70 -12.76
C VAL A 199 -5.92 -1.04 -13.84
N ALA A 200 -7.21 -1.05 -13.49
CA ALA A 200 -8.29 -1.33 -14.43
C ALA A 200 -8.52 -0.22 -15.48
N GLY A 201 -7.92 0.96 -15.33
CA GLY A 201 -8.06 2.05 -16.29
C GLY A 201 -8.55 3.37 -15.70
N MET A 202 -9.05 3.37 -14.46
CA MET A 202 -9.63 4.57 -13.86
C MET A 202 -8.56 5.68 -13.70
N PRO A 203 -8.87 6.94 -14.02
CA PRO A 203 -7.92 8.04 -13.85
C PRO A 203 -7.69 8.35 -12.36
N LEU A 204 -6.46 8.73 -12.00
CA LEU A 204 -6.14 9.33 -10.71
C LEU A 204 -6.51 10.81 -10.73
N ASP A 205 -7.81 11.11 -10.65
CA ASP A 205 -8.34 12.47 -10.71
C ASP A 205 -9.31 12.80 -9.57
N GLY A 206 -9.70 14.08 -9.50
CA GLY A 206 -10.58 14.57 -8.45
C GLY A 206 -11.99 13.96 -8.43
N ASN A 207 -12.42 13.24 -9.47
CA ASN A 207 -13.72 12.58 -9.53
C ASN A 207 -13.68 11.17 -8.91
N LEU A 208 -12.50 10.67 -8.54
CA LEU A 208 -12.32 9.32 -8.00
C LEU A 208 -13.25 9.06 -6.80
N GLY A 209 -13.28 9.97 -5.81
CA GLY A 209 -14.14 9.79 -4.64
C GLY A 209 -15.63 9.70 -4.97
N GLN A 210 -16.12 10.53 -5.90
CA GLN A 210 -17.50 10.49 -6.35
C GLN A 210 -17.82 9.21 -7.12
N THR A 211 -16.90 8.76 -7.97
CA THR A 211 -17.02 7.51 -8.72
C THR A 211 -17.13 6.32 -7.77
N MET A 212 -16.26 6.25 -6.77
CA MET A 212 -16.30 5.20 -5.74
C MET A 212 -17.62 5.20 -4.97
N ARG A 213 -18.14 6.39 -4.62
CA ARG A 213 -19.45 6.52 -3.98
C ARG A 213 -20.58 5.93 -4.84
N GLN A 214 -20.57 6.21 -6.15
CA GLN A 214 -21.55 5.65 -7.08
C GLN A 214 -21.43 4.12 -7.19
N MET A 215 -20.22 3.57 -7.17
CA MET A 215 -20.00 2.12 -7.16
C MET A 215 -20.57 1.46 -5.90
N ILE A 216 -20.41 2.08 -4.73
CA ILE A 216 -21.03 1.60 -3.48
C ILE A 216 -22.56 1.62 -3.59
N GLN A 217 -23.14 2.69 -4.13
CA GLN A 217 -24.59 2.79 -4.36
C GLN A 217 -25.12 1.67 -5.27
N ARG A 218 -24.31 1.16 -6.20
CA ARG A 218 -24.63 0.04 -7.08
C ARG A 218 -24.30 -1.34 -6.49
N GLY A 219 -23.72 -1.40 -5.28
CA GLY A 219 -23.30 -2.66 -4.65
C GLY A 219 -22.04 -3.29 -5.25
N GLU A 220 -21.24 -2.52 -5.98
CA GLU A 220 -20.03 -2.99 -6.67
C GLU A 220 -18.79 -3.03 -5.76
N LEU A 221 -18.87 -2.39 -4.59
CA LEU A 221 -17.80 -2.33 -3.59
C LEU A 221 -18.27 -2.89 -2.23
N PRO A 222 -17.36 -3.49 -1.43
CA PRO A 222 -17.70 -4.11 -0.16
C PRO A 222 -17.80 -3.05 0.95
N PHE A 223 -18.69 -2.06 0.81
CA PHE A 223 -18.98 -1.10 1.88
C PHE A 223 -20.48 -1.08 2.16
N THR A 224 -20.85 -1.09 3.44
CA THR A 224 -22.25 -1.05 3.83
C THR A 224 -22.78 0.38 3.73
N HIS A 225 -23.89 0.55 3.02
CA HIS A 225 -24.42 1.86 2.71
C HIS A 225 -25.47 2.30 3.76
N ALA A 226 -25.04 2.67 4.96
CA ALA A 226 -25.93 3.34 5.93
C ALA A 226 -26.58 4.59 5.31
N VAL A 227 -25.87 5.28 4.40
CA VAL A 227 -26.31 6.48 3.70
C VAL A 227 -27.45 6.23 2.67
N LEU A 228 -27.75 4.97 2.26
CA LEU A 228 -28.71 4.68 1.17
C LEU A 228 -30.11 4.65 1.76
N ALA A 229 -30.22 4.14 2.99
CA ALA A 229 -31.45 4.17 3.77
C ALA A 229 -31.91 5.60 4.06
N GLU A 230 -30.96 6.52 4.30
CA GLU A 230 -31.26 7.94 4.54
C GLU A 230 -31.54 8.70 3.21
N GLU A 231 -30.73 8.49 2.16
CA GLU A 231 -30.91 9.20 0.88
C GLU A 231 -32.16 8.73 0.11
N GLN A 232 -32.54 7.45 0.18
CA GLN A 232 -33.68 6.92 -0.59
C GLN A 232 -35.04 7.11 0.07
N HIS A 233 -35.13 7.72 1.27
CA HIS A 233 -36.39 7.93 1.99
C HIS A 233 -37.22 6.64 2.17
N LEU A 234 -36.58 5.47 2.09
CA LEU A 234 -37.19 4.18 2.35
C LEU A 234 -37.23 3.99 3.87
N GLY A 235 -38.41 3.70 4.41
CA GLY A 235 -38.68 3.56 5.85
C GLY A 235 -37.51 2.97 6.64
N LEU A 236 -37.03 3.77 7.59
CA LEU A 236 -35.74 3.67 8.27
C LEU A 236 -35.58 2.41 9.12
N THR A 237 -35.07 1.35 8.50
CA THR A 237 -34.19 0.41 9.20
C THR A 237 -33.18 -0.09 8.18
N PRO A 238 -32.00 0.54 8.05
CA PRO A 238 -30.94 -0.07 7.25
C PRO A 238 -30.75 -1.52 7.73
N PRO A 239 -30.54 -2.50 6.83
CA PRO A 239 -30.13 -3.83 7.27
C PRO A 239 -28.96 -3.66 8.23
N ARG A 240 -28.95 -4.45 9.33
CA ARG A 240 -27.97 -4.30 10.43
C ARG A 240 -26.61 -3.95 9.83
N PRO A 241 -26.01 -2.79 10.17
CA PRO A 241 -24.69 -2.43 9.69
C PRO A 241 -23.78 -3.64 9.93
N SER A 242 -23.14 -4.17 8.88
CA SER A 242 -22.19 -5.24 9.12
C SER A 242 -21.06 -4.61 9.94
N ARG A 243 -20.71 -5.25 11.06
CA ARG A 243 -19.50 -4.86 11.81
C ARG A 243 -18.23 -5.06 10.99
N GLU A 244 -18.37 -5.68 9.82
CA GLU A 244 -17.29 -6.12 8.98
C GLU A 244 -16.79 -5.01 8.07
N LEU A 245 -17.64 -4.14 7.51
CA LEU A 245 -17.19 -3.10 6.57
C LEU A 245 -17.78 -1.72 6.88
N PRO A 246 -16.94 -0.78 7.38
CA PRO A 246 -17.36 0.50 7.95
C PRO A 246 -17.54 1.60 6.89
N PHE A 247 -17.82 2.81 7.36
CA PHE A 247 -18.28 3.95 6.57
C PHE A 247 -17.29 4.34 5.44
N PRO A 248 -17.75 4.59 4.21
CA PRO A 248 -16.88 4.70 3.04
C PRO A 248 -16.20 6.07 2.84
N ASP A 249 -16.35 7.01 3.77
CA ASP A 249 -15.91 8.41 3.59
C ASP A 249 -14.41 8.57 3.33
N VAL A 250 -13.58 7.59 3.70
CA VAL A 250 -12.16 7.58 3.34
C VAL A 250 -11.96 7.67 1.81
N LEU A 251 -12.86 7.09 1.01
CA LEU A 251 -12.83 7.18 -0.47
C LEU A 251 -13.12 8.61 -0.96
N LEU A 252 -14.00 9.35 -0.26
CA LEU A 252 -14.23 10.77 -0.54
C LEU A 252 -12.97 11.59 -0.20
N GLY A 253 -12.34 11.28 0.94
CA GLY A 253 -11.06 11.84 1.33
C GLY A 253 -10.00 11.71 0.25
N MET A 254 -9.84 10.51 -0.33
CA MET A 254 -8.92 10.25 -1.45
C MET A 254 -9.19 11.16 -2.64
N GLY A 255 -10.46 11.36 -3.02
CA GLY A 255 -10.84 12.30 -4.07
C GLY A 255 -10.44 13.75 -3.75
N TRP A 256 -10.68 14.20 -2.52
CA TRP A 256 -10.33 15.56 -2.10
C TRP A 256 -8.82 15.80 -2.02
N TRP A 257 -8.02 14.81 -1.61
CA TRP A 257 -6.55 14.91 -1.61
C TRP A 257 -6.01 15.07 -3.04
N ILE A 258 -6.59 14.37 -4.00
CA ILE A 258 -6.25 14.51 -5.43
C ILE A 258 -6.65 15.91 -5.94
N GLN A 259 -7.87 16.38 -5.64
CA GLN A 259 -8.32 17.73 -6.01
C GLN A 259 -7.39 18.81 -5.42
N ALA A 260 -6.98 18.64 -4.16
CA ALA A 260 -6.06 19.55 -3.51
C ALA A 260 -4.70 19.57 -4.22
N ALA A 261 -4.17 18.41 -4.62
CA ALA A 261 -2.93 18.33 -5.36
C ALA A 261 -3.00 18.98 -6.75
N GLN A 262 -4.13 18.86 -7.44
CA GLN A 262 -4.35 19.40 -8.79
C GLN A 262 -4.72 20.89 -8.78
N SER A 263 -5.14 21.43 -7.63
CA SER A 263 -5.50 22.84 -7.51
C SER A 263 -4.29 23.76 -7.61
N PRO A 264 -4.31 24.78 -8.50
CA PRO A 264 -3.24 25.76 -8.57
C PRO A 264 -3.17 26.64 -7.30
N HIS A 265 -4.23 26.66 -6.48
CA HIS A 265 -4.35 27.48 -5.28
C HIS A 265 -3.79 26.82 -4.01
N ILE A 266 -3.49 25.52 -4.06
CA ILE A 266 -2.94 24.78 -2.91
C ILE A 266 -1.51 24.41 -3.27
N GLN A 267 -0.55 25.14 -2.70
CA GLN A 267 0.88 24.92 -2.96
C GLN A 267 1.61 24.55 -1.68
N VAL A 268 2.37 23.47 -1.73
CA VAL A 268 3.27 23.04 -0.66
C VAL A 268 4.69 23.22 -1.19
N GLN A 269 5.43 24.16 -0.60
CA GLN A 269 6.76 24.56 -1.06
C GLN A 269 7.72 24.66 0.15
N PRO A 270 8.87 23.96 0.14
CA PRO A 270 9.28 23.00 -0.89
C PRO A 270 8.37 21.75 -0.86
N PRO A 271 8.33 20.92 -1.93
CA PRO A 271 7.42 19.77 -1.99
C PRO A 271 7.54 18.78 -0.82
N GLU A 272 8.73 18.64 -0.24
CA GLU A 272 9.03 17.79 0.90
C GLU A 272 8.28 18.23 2.18
N ALA A 273 7.85 19.49 2.26
CA ALA A 273 7.05 19.99 3.39
C ALA A 273 5.67 19.31 3.49
N ILE A 274 5.29 18.48 2.51
CA ILE A 274 4.07 17.67 2.55
C ILE A 274 3.98 16.80 3.81
N ALA A 275 5.12 16.33 4.31
CA ALA A 275 5.22 15.57 5.56
C ALA A 275 4.76 16.37 6.77
N GLN A 276 5.05 17.67 6.79
CA GLN A 276 4.68 18.55 7.89
C GLN A 276 3.20 18.93 7.82
N VAL A 277 2.63 18.98 6.61
CA VAL A 277 1.20 19.26 6.38
C VAL A 277 0.32 18.09 6.83
N TYR A 278 0.63 16.87 6.39
CA TYR A 278 -0.21 15.70 6.67
C TYR A 278 0.26 14.84 7.84
N GLY A 279 1.53 14.98 8.26
CA GLY A 279 2.11 14.27 9.39
C GLY A 279 3.32 13.41 9.00
N MET A 280 4.30 13.36 9.90
CA MET A 280 5.57 12.67 9.70
C MET A 280 5.59 11.25 10.26
N ALA A 281 4.66 10.89 11.14
CA ALA A 281 4.66 9.59 11.82
C ALA A 281 4.08 8.45 10.95
N CYS A 282 4.13 7.24 11.49
CA CYS A 282 3.73 6.01 10.81
C CYS A 282 2.22 5.84 10.60
N SER A 283 1.38 6.70 11.19
CA SER A 283 -0.08 6.57 11.10
C SER A 283 -0.54 6.60 9.65
N LEU A 284 -1.33 5.61 9.23
CA LEU A 284 -1.90 5.54 7.89
C LEU A 284 -2.72 6.79 7.55
N THR A 285 -3.37 7.37 8.56
CA THR A 285 -4.16 8.61 8.42
C THR A 285 -3.31 9.83 8.07
N MET A 286 -2.00 9.80 8.37
CA MET A 286 -1.02 10.83 7.97
C MET A 286 -0.38 10.51 6.62
N LEU A 287 -0.01 9.25 6.42
CA LEU A 287 0.75 8.81 5.25
C LEU A 287 -0.10 8.78 3.97
N MET A 288 -1.34 8.33 4.07
CA MET A 288 -2.21 8.14 2.92
C MET A 288 -2.57 9.46 2.21
N PRO A 289 -3.00 10.53 2.91
CA PRO A 289 -3.24 11.82 2.26
C PRO A 289 -2.01 12.36 1.51
N ALA A 290 -0.83 12.26 2.14
CA ALA A 290 0.41 12.71 1.53
C ALA A 290 0.75 11.90 0.26
N ALA A 291 0.57 10.58 0.28
CA ALA A 291 0.84 9.71 -0.87
C ALA A 291 -0.07 10.02 -2.06
N PHE A 292 -1.38 10.19 -1.82
CA PHE A 292 -2.33 10.61 -2.87
C PHE A 292 -2.00 12.00 -3.41
N PHE A 293 -1.68 12.95 -2.52
CA PHE A 293 -1.32 14.30 -2.94
C PHE A 293 -0.08 14.29 -3.84
N LEU A 294 0.97 13.57 -3.45
CA LEU A 294 2.21 13.47 -4.21
C LEU A 294 1.98 12.83 -5.59
N ALA A 295 1.32 11.68 -5.64
CA ALA A 295 1.04 10.99 -6.90
C ALA A 295 0.21 11.87 -7.86
N ALA A 296 -0.79 12.58 -7.35
CA ALA A 296 -1.64 13.46 -8.15
C ALA A 296 -0.97 14.80 -8.54
N ARG A 297 0.02 15.27 -7.77
CA ARG A 297 0.78 16.49 -8.06
C ARG A 297 1.73 16.31 -9.24
N TYR A 298 2.23 15.09 -9.43
CA TYR A 298 3.19 14.75 -10.48
C TYR A 298 2.64 13.62 -11.37
N PRO A 299 1.50 13.85 -12.06
CA PRO A 299 0.73 12.77 -12.70
C PRO A 299 1.54 12.02 -13.75
N ASP A 300 2.48 12.69 -14.43
CA ASP A 300 3.27 12.11 -15.52
C ASP A 300 4.64 11.56 -15.09
N SER A 301 4.91 11.45 -13.78
CA SER A 301 6.21 11.04 -13.26
C SER A 301 6.08 10.01 -12.15
N PHE A 302 6.67 8.82 -12.34
CA PHE A 302 6.85 7.88 -11.24
C PHE A 302 7.92 8.38 -10.26
N GLU A 303 9.05 8.85 -10.78
CA GLU A 303 10.24 9.12 -9.96
C GLU A 303 10.07 10.35 -9.07
N THR A 304 9.55 11.45 -9.61
CA THR A 304 9.45 12.73 -8.87
C THR A 304 8.68 12.60 -7.55
N PRO A 305 7.42 12.08 -7.52
CA PRO A 305 6.66 11.97 -6.28
C PRO A 305 7.29 10.99 -5.28
N VAL A 306 7.88 9.90 -5.77
CA VAL A 306 8.58 8.93 -4.91
C VAL A 306 9.81 9.57 -4.26
N MET A 307 10.63 10.31 -5.01
CA MET A 307 11.80 10.99 -4.44
C MET A 307 11.41 12.10 -3.47
N VAL A 308 10.32 12.84 -3.74
CA VAL A 308 9.78 13.80 -2.76
C VAL A 308 9.33 13.09 -1.49
N ALA A 309 8.64 11.95 -1.59
CA ALA A 309 8.26 11.15 -0.43
C ALA A 309 9.50 10.73 0.39
N ILE A 310 10.56 10.24 -0.26
CA ILE A 310 11.80 9.82 0.40
C ILE A 310 12.50 10.99 1.12
N ASN A 311 12.60 12.16 0.48
CA ASN A 311 13.30 13.32 1.04
C ASN A 311 12.48 14.13 2.05
N SER A 312 11.26 13.68 2.37
CA SER A 312 10.32 14.39 3.25
C SER A 312 10.38 13.99 4.73
N GLY A 313 11.30 13.09 5.11
CA GLY A 313 11.53 12.66 6.49
C GLY A 313 10.34 11.92 7.12
N GLY A 314 10.44 11.64 8.42
CA GLY A 314 9.48 10.83 9.16
C GLY A 314 9.44 9.40 8.64
N ASN A 315 8.26 8.78 8.61
CA ASN A 315 8.03 7.51 7.91
C ASN A 315 7.93 7.73 6.39
N ASN A 316 9.02 8.24 5.83
CA ASN A 316 9.23 8.45 4.40
C ASN A 316 9.17 7.14 3.61
N MET A 317 9.64 6.03 4.21
CA MET A 317 9.63 4.70 3.62
C MET A 317 8.22 4.23 3.28
N ALA A 318 7.31 4.19 4.26
CA ALA A 318 5.94 3.77 3.98
C ALA A 318 5.20 4.76 3.08
N ARG A 319 5.46 6.06 3.23
CA ARG A 319 4.92 7.06 2.30
C ARG A 319 5.37 6.82 0.86
N ALA A 320 6.64 6.52 0.65
CA ALA A 320 7.20 6.23 -0.66
C ALA A 320 6.64 4.92 -1.23
N ALA A 321 6.42 3.89 -0.41
CA ALA A 321 5.75 2.65 -0.83
C ALA A 321 4.32 2.92 -1.31
N LEU A 322 3.50 3.64 -0.53
CA LEU A 322 2.13 4.00 -0.94
C LEU A 322 2.12 4.88 -2.20
N THR A 323 3.03 5.86 -2.28
CA THR A 323 3.16 6.76 -3.43
C THR A 323 3.58 5.99 -4.68
N GLY A 324 4.57 5.09 -4.55
CA GLY A 324 5.07 4.23 -5.62
C GLY A 324 3.99 3.27 -6.13
N ALA A 325 3.18 2.70 -5.22
CA ALA A 325 2.05 1.87 -5.61
C ALA A 325 1.03 2.65 -6.45
N LEU A 326 0.65 3.85 -6.03
CA LEU A 326 -0.28 4.72 -6.77
C LEU A 326 0.28 5.11 -8.14
N CYS A 327 1.53 5.56 -8.19
CA CYS A 327 2.19 5.97 -9.44
C CYS A 327 2.33 4.78 -10.39
N GLY A 328 2.71 3.61 -9.88
CA GLY A 328 2.82 2.38 -10.66
C GLY A 328 1.47 1.89 -11.19
N ALA A 329 0.41 1.96 -10.37
CA ALA A 329 -0.96 1.61 -10.78
C ALA A 329 -1.50 2.54 -11.87
N HIS A 330 -1.08 3.81 -11.86
CA HIS A 330 -1.49 4.81 -12.84
C HIS A 330 -0.67 4.76 -14.14
N LEU A 331 0.66 4.69 -14.02
CA LEU A 331 1.61 4.88 -15.12
C LEU A 331 2.19 3.57 -15.69
N GLY A 332 2.18 2.49 -14.92
CA GLY A 332 2.76 1.21 -15.33
C GLY A 332 4.21 0.99 -14.92
N LEU A 333 4.64 -0.27 -15.00
CA LEU A 333 6.01 -0.71 -14.80
C LEU A 333 6.95 -0.04 -15.80
N SER A 334 6.48 0.18 -17.03
CA SER A 334 7.20 0.92 -18.07
C SER A 334 7.67 2.30 -17.64
N ALA A 335 6.93 3.00 -16.77
CA ALA A 335 7.29 4.32 -16.26
C ALA A 335 8.37 4.32 -15.16
N ILE A 336 8.68 3.16 -14.58
CA ILE A 336 9.67 3.06 -13.50
C ILE A 336 11.08 3.17 -14.09
N PRO A 337 11.93 4.08 -13.58
CA PRO A 337 13.31 4.19 -14.03
C PRO A 337 14.11 2.89 -13.84
N LYS A 338 14.82 2.46 -14.88
CA LYS A 338 15.67 1.25 -14.90
C LYS A 338 16.51 1.07 -13.64
N ARG A 339 17.20 2.13 -13.23
CA ARG A 339 18.12 2.11 -12.09
C ARG A 339 17.43 1.77 -10.77
N LEU A 340 16.14 2.10 -10.63
CA LEU A 340 15.37 1.77 -9.43
C LEU A 340 14.95 0.30 -9.46
N ILE A 341 14.65 -0.26 -10.64
CA ILE A 341 14.41 -1.69 -10.76
C ILE A 341 15.71 -2.46 -10.48
N THR A 342 16.79 -2.18 -11.22
CA THR A 342 18.03 -2.97 -11.13
C THR A 342 18.82 -2.73 -9.84
N GLY A 343 18.57 -1.62 -9.15
CA GLY A 343 19.17 -1.30 -7.85
C GLY A 343 18.51 -2.02 -6.68
N LEU A 344 17.30 -2.56 -6.87
CA LEU A 344 16.65 -3.41 -5.88
C LEU A 344 17.40 -4.75 -5.77
N LYS A 345 17.68 -5.17 -4.54
CA LYS A 345 18.26 -6.49 -4.30
C LYS A 345 17.29 -7.57 -4.78
N ASP A 346 17.83 -8.60 -5.42
CA ASP A 346 17.05 -9.68 -6.06
C ASP A 346 15.99 -9.18 -7.07
N HIS A 347 16.23 -8.03 -7.73
CA HIS A 347 15.27 -7.40 -8.64
C HIS A 347 14.67 -8.33 -9.69
N GLN A 348 15.44 -9.30 -10.22
CA GLN A 348 14.93 -10.23 -11.23
C GLN A 348 13.77 -11.08 -10.68
N ARG A 349 13.86 -11.49 -9.41
CA ARG A 349 12.81 -12.24 -8.74
C ARG A 349 11.57 -11.37 -8.56
N TRP A 350 11.74 -10.19 -7.98
CA TRP A 350 10.66 -9.23 -7.79
C TRP A 350 9.91 -8.90 -9.07
N LEU A 351 10.68 -8.64 -10.12
CA LEU A 351 10.16 -8.33 -11.45
C LEU A 351 9.38 -9.51 -12.03
N ASN A 352 9.92 -10.74 -11.93
CA ASN A 352 9.25 -11.93 -12.43
C ASN A 352 7.93 -12.18 -11.68
N ASP A 353 7.94 -12.09 -10.35
CA ASP A 353 6.76 -12.34 -9.52
C ASP A 353 5.69 -11.26 -9.74
N ALA A 354 6.08 -9.98 -9.86
CA ALA A 354 5.16 -8.89 -10.19
C ALA A 354 4.52 -9.06 -11.57
N ILE A 355 5.30 -9.44 -12.59
CA ILE A 355 4.80 -9.72 -13.94
C ILE A 355 3.88 -10.95 -13.93
N GLN A 356 4.23 -11.99 -13.19
CA GLN A 356 3.40 -13.19 -13.09
C GLN A 356 2.06 -12.89 -12.42
N LEU A 357 2.07 -12.16 -11.30
CA LEU A 357 0.85 -11.68 -10.63
C LEU A 357 -0.04 -10.87 -11.58
N ALA A 358 0.56 -9.97 -12.38
CA ALA A 358 -0.15 -9.16 -13.34
C ALA A 358 -0.80 -10.00 -14.46
N LYS A 359 -0.10 -11.03 -14.96
CA LYS A 359 -0.62 -11.94 -15.99
C LYS A 359 -1.74 -12.82 -15.49
N ASP A 360 -1.68 -13.23 -14.23
CA ASP A 360 -2.67 -14.13 -13.64
C ASP A 360 -3.96 -13.43 -13.21
N ALA A 361 -4.16 -12.13 -13.50
CA ALA A 361 -5.32 -11.30 -13.15
C ALA A 361 -6.63 -12.10 -13.03
N ALA A 362 -7.32 -11.96 -11.89
CA ALA A 362 -8.38 -12.89 -11.51
C ALA A 362 -9.45 -12.86 -12.61
N PRO A 363 -9.99 -14.01 -13.04
CA PRO A 363 -11.03 -14.01 -14.06
C PRO A 363 -12.17 -13.11 -13.58
N SER A 364 -12.57 -12.16 -14.43
CA SER A 364 -13.73 -11.30 -14.18
C SER A 364 -14.94 -12.20 -13.96
N SER A 365 -15.42 -12.29 -12.72
CA SER A 365 -16.64 -13.03 -12.39
C SER A 365 -17.86 -12.28 -12.93
N CYS A 366 -18.06 -12.32 -14.24
CA CYS A 366 -19.37 -12.16 -14.84
C CYS A 366 -19.99 -13.56 -14.92
N ASN A 367 -21.18 -13.71 -14.33
CA ASN A 367 -22.04 -14.90 -14.32
C ASN A 367 -21.76 -15.91 -13.19
N ALA A 368 -22.04 -15.50 -11.96
CA ALA A 368 -22.73 -16.41 -11.05
C ALA A 368 -24.15 -15.85 -10.91
N GLU A 369 -25.09 -16.36 -11.71
CA GLU A 369 -26.51 -16.22 -11.36
C GLU A 369 -26.71 -16.92 -10.01
N PRO A 370 -27.37 -16.28 -9.04
CA PRO A 370 -27.72 -16.96 -7.81
C PRO A 370 -28.83 -17.98 -8.12
N ASP A 371 -28.52 -19.26 -7.92
CA ASP A 371 -29.51 -20.34 -7.81
C ASP A 371 -30.42 -20.16 -6.59
#